data_AF-A0A0E1W1F8-F1
#
_entry.id   AF-A0A0E1W1F8-F1
#
_cell.length_a   1.000
_cell.length_b   1.000
_cell.length_c   1.000
_cell.angle_alpha   90.00
_cell.angle_beta   90.00
_cell.angle_gamma   90.00
#
_symmetry.space_group_name_H-M   'P 1'
#
loop_
_entity.id
_entity.type
_entity.pdbx_description
1 polymer ?
#
loop_
_entity_poly.entity_id
_entity_poly.type
_entity_poly.pdbx_seq_one_letter_code
_entity_poly.pdbx_strand_id
1 'polypeptide(L)'
;MTYREYKEPATRAGGIIELPHRTDANRFLASLGVAERATLASHLQLVHVKSGQVLCEPGMALEHVYLPVTTVISIQYASSDGMTLEIAEIGNEGIVSPQLVGTDGASPCRVITCRDGFSYRLGARVLSNLLEESAQTRQAIFRCTHLLMAQAKQISFCSRHHVLKNQLCRWFLLAYDRSRSVEIQVTHSMLAQMLGVRRETVTDAAGDIQKMGLIRQYRSSIILVDLPGLDAQSCGCHAIIREEMKKIQAAPTSASGTLTELRS
;
A
#
# COMPACT_ATOMS: atom_id res chain seq x y z
N MET A 1 43.13 -7.58 3.44
CA MET A 1 42.79 -8.99 3.19
C MET A 1 42.29 -9.61 4.48
N THR A 2 40.99 -9.87 4.57
CA THR A 2 40.35 -10.90 5.41
C THR A 2 38.86 -10.90 5.04
N TYR A 3 38.52 -11.81 4.12
CA TYR A 3 37.15 -12.13 3.73
C TYR A 3 36.46 -12.81 4.92
N ARG A 4 35.33 -12.26 5.39
CA ARG A 4 34.42 -12.97 6.29
C ARG A 4 33.44 -13.75 5.40
N GLU A 5 33.56 -15.08 5.47
CA GLU A 5 32.67 -16.03 4.79
C GLU A 5 31.20 -15.74 5.12
N TYR A 6 30.41 -15.49 4.08
CA TYR A 6 28.97 -15.41 4.16
C TYR A 6 28.44 -16.85 4.19
N LYS A 7 28.00 -17.33 5.36
CA LYS A 7 27.31 -18.62 5.49
C LYS A 7 25.90 -18.47 4.94
N GLU A 8 25.58 -19.22 3.88
CA GLU A 8 24.20 -19.38 3.41
C GLU A 8 23.30 -19.90 4.54
N PRO A 9 22.10 -19.32 4.74
CA PRO A 9 21.16 -19.87 5.69
C PRO A 9 20.61 -21.19 5.16
N ALA A 10 20.77 -22.24 5.96
CA ALA A 10 20.31 -23.59 5.66
C ALA A 10 18.78 -23.62 5.45
N THR A 11 18.36 -24.06 4.27
CA THR A 11 16.97 -24.35 3.92
C THR A 11 16.50 -25.58 4.70
N ARG A 12 15.58 -25.39 5.66
CA ARG A 12 14.84 -26.51 6.27
C ARG A 12 13.58 -26.78 5.45
N ALA A 13 13.31 -28.07 5.22
CA ALA A 13 12.21 -28.54 4.38
C ALA A 13 10.83 -28.14 4.94
N GLY A 14 9.99 -27.62 4.03
CA GLY A 14 8.65 -27.09 4.30
C GLY A 14 8.64 -25.61 3.96
N GLY A 15 7.90 -25.22 2.91
CA GLY A 15 7.91 -23.87 2.29
C GLY A 15 7.38 -22.73 3.17
N ILE A 16 7.89 -22.62 4.39
CA ILE A 16 7.74 -21.50 5.30
C ILE A 16 8.88 -20.54 4.95
N ILE A 17 8.55 -19.46 4.27
CA ILE A 17 9.41 -18.28 4.31
C ILE A 17 9.25 -17.73 5.72
N GLU A 18 10.22 -17.98 6.59
CA GLU A 18 10.36 -17.20 7.83
C GLU A 18 10.71 -15.77 7.41
N LEU A 19 9.68 -14.94 7.21
CA LEU A 19 9.87 -13.51 7.20
C LEU A 19 10.41 -13.15 8.59
N PRO A 20 11.54 -12.44 8.68
CA PRO A 20 12.16 -12.19 9.97
C PRO A 20 11.13 -11.55 10.88
N HIS A 21 11.09 -11.97 12.16
CA HIS A 21 10.27 -11.40 13.24
C HIS A 21 10.64 -9.94 13.51
N ARG A 22 10.54 -9.10 12.50
CA ARG A 22 10.86 -7.70 12.58
C ARG A 22 9.57 -6.97 12.27
N THR A 23 9.01 -6.39 13.31
CA THR A 23 7.93 -5.39 13.22
C THR A 23 8.36 -4.15 12.43
N ASP A 24 9.57 -4.10 11.86
CA ASP A 24 10.03 -3.09 10.90
C ASP A 24 9.63 -3.39 9.45
N ALA A 25 9.11 -4.59 9.17
CA ALA A 25 8.69 -4.99 7.82
C ALA A 25 7.45 -4.21 7.33
N ASN A 26 6.68 -3.64 8.26
CA ASN A 26 5.64 -2.65 8.03
C ASN A 26 5.97 -1.36 8.79
N ARG A 27 5.99 -0.22 8.10
CA ARG A 27 6.44 1.06 8.63
C ARG A 27 5.45 1.69 9.60
N PHE A 28 4.15 1.38 9.49
CA PHE A 28 3.18 1.78 10.50
C PHE A 28 3.52 1.13 11.84
N LEU A 29 3.72 -0.20 11.87
CA LEU A 29 4.16 -0.91 13.08
C LEU A 29 5.48 -0.35 13.60
N ALA A 30 6.47 -0.15 12.72
CA ALA A 30 7.77 0.40 13.08
C ALA A 30 7.66 1.77 13.77
N SER A 31 6.66 2.58 13.39
CA SER A 31 6.45 3.93 13.93
C SER A 31 5.78 3.99 15.31
N LEU A 32 5.26 2.87 15.81
CA LEU A 32 4.63 2.80 17.13
C LEU A 32 5.68 2.67 18.25
N GLY A 33 5.32 3.07 19.47
CA GLY A 33 6.13 2.86 20.67
C GLY A 33 6.38 1.38 20.98
N VAL A 34 7.39 1.09 21.81
CA VAL A 34 7.77 -0.30 22.17
C VAL A 34 6.60 -1.04 22.82
N ALA A 35 5.87 -0.36 23.72
CA ALA A 35 4.73 -0.94 24.43
C ALA A 35 3.57 -1.26 23.47
N GLU A 36 3.18 -0.31 22.62
CA GLU A 36 2.10 -0.51 21.65
C GLU A 36 2.42 -1.61 20.64
N ARG A 37 3.67 -1.67 20.16
CA ARG A 37 4.12 -2.76 19.29
C ARG A 37 4.03 -4.11 19.98
N ALA A 38 4.45 -4.21 21.24
CA ALA A 38 4.38 -5.46 21.99
C ALA A 38 2.92 -5.92 22.19
N THR A 39 2.02 -4.99 22.54
CA THR A 39 0.58 -5.27 22.63
C THR A 39 0.04 -5.80 21.31
N LEU A 40 0.27 -5.09 20.19
CA LEU A 40 -0.18 -5.55 18.88
C LEU A 40 0.42 -6.89 18.49
N ALA A 41 1.71 -7.12 18.74
CA ALA A 41 2.44 -8.32 18.32
C ALA A 41 1.76 -9.62 18.81
N SER A 42 1.18 -9.60 20.01
CA SER A 42 0.44 -10.75 20.57
C SER A 42 -0.83 -11.12 19.80
N HIS A 43 -1.34 -10.21 18.95
CA HIS A 43 -2.54 -10.37 18.15
C HIS A 43 -2.25 -10.51 16.65
N LEU A 44 -1.01 -10.29 16.21
CA LEU A 44 -0.66 -10.32 14.78
C LEU A 44 -0.62 -11.76 14.26
N GLN A 45 -1.31 -11.98 13.15
CA GLN A 45 -1.22 -13.19 12.35
C GLN A 45 -0.62 -12.84 11.00
N LEU A 46 0.51 -13.46 10.64
CA LEU A 46 1.04 -13.34 9.28
C LEU A 46 0.17 -14.18 8.34
N VAL A 47 -0.39 -13.54 7.32
CA VAL A 47 -1.23 -14.21 6.32
C VAL A 47 -0.68 -13.99 4.91
N HIS A 48 -0.76 -15.04 4.09
CA HIS A 48 -0.55 -14.93 2.66
C HIS A 48 -1.86 -14.47 2.00
N VAL A 49 -1.79 -13.39 1.23
CA VAL A 49 -2.91 -12.87 0.44
C VAL A 49 -2.59 -12.97 -1.05
N LYS A 50 -3.58 -13.37 -1.83
CA LYS A 50 -3.45 -13.54 -3.29
C LYS A 50 -3.87 -12.28 -4.03
N SER A 51 -3.26 -12.00 -5.16
CA SER A 51 -3.68 -10.98 -6.11
C SER A 51 -5.13 -11.24 -6.53
N GLY A 52 -5.94 -10.18 -6.52
CA GLY A 52 -7.38 -10.25 -6.74
C GLY A 52 -8.20 -10.74 -5.54
N GLN A 53 -7.58 -11.12 -4.43
CA GLN A 53 -8.32 -11.51 -3.22
C GLN A 53 -9.03 -10.27 -2.64
N VAL A 54 -10.36 -10.34 -2.60
CA VAL A 54 -11.20 -9.34 -1.95
C VAL A 54 -11.16 -9.57 -0.44
N LEU A 55 -10.77 -8.53 0.30
CA LEU A 55 -10.68 -8.52 1.76
C LEU A 55 -11.94 -7.93 2.41
N CYS A 56 -12.65 -7.06 1.68
CA CYS A 56 -13.94 -6.51 2.08
C CYS A 56 -14.71 -6.11 0.82
N GLU A 57 -15.97 -6.53 0.75
CA GLU A 57 -16.89 -6.08 -0.30
C GLU A 57 -17.56 -4.75 0.06
N PRO A 58 -18.02 -3.96 -0.93
CA PRO A 58 -18.84 -2.79 -0.68
C PRO A 58 -20.07 -3.15 0.15
N GLY A 59 -20.42 -2.29 1.10
CA GLY A 59 -21.54 -2.52 2.00
C GLY A 59 -21.21 -3.39 3.22
N MET A 60 -20.01 -3.98 3.28
CA MET A 60 -19.59 -4.85 4.38
C MET A 60 -18.66 -4.11 5.34
N ALA A 61 -18.61 -4.60 6.58
CA ALA A 61 -17.65 -4.13 7.58
C ALA A 61 -16.32 -4.87 7.43
N LEU A 62 -15.21 -4.14 7.49
CA LEU A 62 -13.88 -4.73 7.49
C LEU A 62 -13.57 -5.36 8.86
N GLU A 63 -13.72 -6.68 8.97
CA GLU A 63 -13.55 -7.41 10.25
C GLU A 63 -12.10 -7.42 10.76
N HIS A 64 -11.14 -7.34 9.84
CA HIS A 64 -9.72 -7.46 10.13
C HIS A 64 -8.96 -6.24 9.63
N VAL A 65 -8.02 -5.79 10.45
CA VAL A 65 -7.00 -4.83 10.05
C VAL A 65 -5.90 -5.58 9.31
N TYR A 66 -5.38 -4.98 8.24
CA TYR A 66 -4.27 -5.54 7.47
C TYR A 66 -3.08 -4.58 7.45
N LEU A 67 -1.89 -5.11 7.68
CA LEU A 67 -0.62 -4.37 7.67
C LEU A 67 0.28 -5.02 6.61
N PRO A 68 0.25 -4.52 5.36
CA PRO A 68 1.00 -5.12 4.28
C PRO A 68 2.49 -5.19 4.59
N VAL A 69 3.14 -6.27 4.14
CA VAL A 69 4.59 -6.47 4.27
C VAL A 69 5.23 -6.54 2.90
N THR A 70 4.76 -7.46 2.06
CA THR A 70 5.21 -7.61 0.67
C THR A 70 4.08 -7.46 -0.35
N THR A 71 2.83 -7.43 0.11
CA THR A 71 1.67 -7.16 -0.73
C THR A 71 1.38 -5.65 -0.84
N VAL A 72 0.47 -5.29 -1.74
CA VAL A 72 -0.14 -3.97 -1.86
C VAL A 72 -1.65 -4.18 -1.88
N ILE A 73 -2.37 -3.41 -1.07
CA ILE A 73 -3.84 -3.46 -0.98
C ILE A 73 -4.41 -2.17 -1.57
N SER A 74 -5.36 -2.29 -2.48
CA SER A 74 -6.10 -1.19 -3.08
C SER A 74 -7.45 -1.01 -2.39
N ILE A 75 -7.80 0.24 -2.14
CA ILE A 75 -9.12 0.68 -1.70
C ILE A 75 -9.81 1.29 -2.92
N GLN A 76 -10.89 0.67 -3.36
CA GLN A 76 -11.62 1.04 -4.56
C GLN A 76 -13.03 1.51 -4.18
N TYR A 77 -13.44 2.69 -4.64
CA TYR A 77 -14.85 3.06 -4.60
C TYR A 77 -15.60 2.17 -5.59
N ALA A 78 -16.75 1.63 -5.19
CA ALA A 78 -17.66 0.96 -6.11
C ALA A 78 -18.99 1.74 -6.16
N SER A 79 -19.42 2.11 -7.36
CA SER A 79 -20.74 2.70 -7.58
C SER A 79 -21.81 1.64 -7.82
N SER A 80 -23.08 2.03 -7.69
CA SER A 80 -24.23 1.15 -7.84
C SER A 80 -24.40 0.55 -9.25
N ASP A 81 -23.79 1.17 -10.26
CA ASP A 81 -23.75 0.71 -11.66
C ASP A 81 -22.58 -0.24 -11.95
N GLY A 82 -21.81 -0.65 -10.92
CA GLY A 82 -20.71 -1.60 -11.04
C GLY A 82 -19.39 -0.98 -11.52
N MET A 83 -19.34 0.33 -11.72
CA MET A 83 -18.08 1.02 -11.99
C MET A 83 -17.26 1.09 -10.69
N THR A 84 -15.94 1.05 -10.85
CA THR A 84 -15.02 1.22 -9.73
C THR A 84 -13.94 2.23 -10.05
N LEU A 85 -13.38 2.81 -9.00
CA LEU A 85 -12.22 3.70 -9.08
C LEU A 85 -11.33 3.46 -7.88
N GLU A 86 -10.05 3.26 -8.11
CA GLU A 86 -9.07 3.23 -7.03
C GLU A 86 -9.00 4.60 -6.36
N ILE A 87 -9.19 4.64 -5.04
CA ILE A 87 -9.05 5.86 -4.23
C ILE A 87 -7.67 5.90 -3.59
N ALA A 88 -7.11 4.74 -3.28
CA ALA A 88 -5.78 4.63 -2.69
C ALA A 88 -5.19 3.23 -2.83
N GLU A 89 -3.86 3.18 -2.73
CA GLU A 89 -3.09 1.96 -2.54
C GLU A 89 -2.21 2.07 -1.29
N ILE A 90 -2.19 0.99 -0.52
CA ILE A 90 -1.48 0.87 0.74
C ILE A 90 -0.52 -0.32 0.62
N GLY A 91 0.78 -0.03 0.65
CA GLY A 91 1.85 -1.01 0.80
C GLY A 91 2.34 -1.13 2.23
N ASN A 92 3.61 -1.48 2.39
CA ASN A 92 4.22 -1.63 3.72
C ASN A 92 4.41 -0.32 4.48
N GLU A 93 4.12 0.81 3.84
CA GLU A 93 4.13 2.13 4.47
C GLU A 93 2.95 2.37 5.41
N GLY A 94 1.89 1.57 5.34
CA GLY A 94 0.62 1.89 5.99
C GLY A 94 -0.14 0.69 6.54
N ILE A 95 -1.43 0.93 6.75
CA ILE A 95 -2.38 0.03 7.41
C ILE A 95 -3.73 0.17 6.71
N VAL A 96 -4.45 -0.94 6.57
CA VAL A 96 -5.84 -0.98 6.12
C VAL A 96 -6.68 -1.28 7.35
N SER A 97 -7.51 -0.33 7.79
CA SER A 97 -8.36 -0.48 8.96
C SER A 97 -9.75 0.10 8.72
N PRO A 98 -10.75 -0.29 9.52
CA PRO A 98 -12.09 0.30 9.42
C PRO A 98 -12.04 1.83 9.45
N GLN A 99 -11.27 2.43 10.36
CA GLN A 99 -11.12 3.88 10.52
C GLN A 99 -10.59 4.61 9.28
N LEU A 100 -9.97 3.88 8.35
CA LEU A 100 -9.43 4.41 7.10
C LEU A 100 -10.31 4.10 5.88
N VAL A 101 -11.07 3.01 5.93
CA VAL A 101 -11.95 2.57 4.84
C VAL A 101 -13.37 3.12 4.99
N GLY A 102 -13.80 3.46 6.21
CA GLY A 102 -15.12 4.01 6.53
C GLY A 102 -15.26 4.42 8.01
N THR A 103 -16.49 4.67 8.45
CA THR A 103 -16.87 4.73 9.88
C THR A 103 -17.49 3.39 10.30
N ASP A 104 -17.69 3.14 11.60
CA ASP A 104 -18.27 1.89 12.13
C ASP A 104 -19.53 1.45 11.36
N GLY A 105 -19.36 0.57 10.36
CA GLY A 105 -20.41 0.19 9.43
C GLY A 105 -19.93 -0.13 8.01
N ALA A 106 -20.92 -0.17 7.11
CA ALA A 106 -20.81 -0.46 5.69
C ALA A 106 -20.16 0.70 4.91
N SER A 107 -19.01 0.44 4.25
CA SER A 107 -18.36 1.39 3.35
C SER A 107 -18.70 1.09 1.88
N PRO A 108 -18.88 2.07 0.98
CA PRO A 108 -18.99 1.81 -0.46
C PRO A 108 -17.66 1.35 -1.09
N CYS A 109 -16.61 1.23 -0.28
CA CYS A 109 -15.30 0.79 -0.73
C CYS A 109 -15.20 -0.74 -0.77
N ARG A 110 -14.67 -1.25 -1.88
CA ARG A 110 -14.07 -2.58 -1.98
C ARG A 110 -12.61 -2.50 -1.55
N VAL A 111 -12.17 -3.48 -0.75
CA VAL A 111 -10.75 -3.64 -0.37
C VAL A 111 -10.23 -4.89 -1.05
N ILE A 112 -9.22 -4.75 -1.90
CA ILE A 112 -8.71 -5.84 -2.74
C ILE A 112 -7.19 -5.86 -2.76
N THR A 113 -6.63 -7.06 -2.76
CA THR A 113 -5.19 -7.26 -2.84
C THR A 113 -4.72 -7.14 -4.29
N CYS A 114 -3.77 -6.25 -4.58
CA CYS A 114 -3.24 -6.06 -5.95
C CYS A 114 -2.17 -7.10 -6.31
N ARG A 115 -1.41 -7.55 -5.31
CA ARG A 115 -0.20 -8.36 -5.50
C ARG A 115 -0.16 -9.54 -4.55
N ASP A 116 0.23 -10.70 -5.05
CA ASP A 116 0.57 -11.85 -4.19
C ASP A 116 1.63 -11.45 -3.16
N GLY A 117 1.39 -11.80 -1.90
CA GLY A 117 2.35 -11.49 -0.85
C GLY A 117 1.79 -11.63 0.55
N PHE A 118 2.52 -11.09 1.52
CA PHE A 118 2.21 -11.24 2.92
C PHE A 118 1.74 -9.94 3.55
N SER A 119 0.84 -10.08 4.52
CA SER A 119 0.31 -9.02 5.36
C SER A 119 0.16 -9.56 6.78
N TYR A 120 0.44 -8.75 7.80
CA TYR A 120 -0.06 -9.08 9.13
C TYR A 120 -1.54 -8.72 9.22
N ARG A 121 -2.32 -9.52 9.95
CA ARG A 121 -3.70 -9.18 10.29
C ARG A 121 -3.96 -9.27 11.79
N LEU A 122 -4.91 -8.48 12.26
CA LEU A 122 -5.49 -8.58 13.60
C LEU A 122 -6.98 -8.23 13.55
N GLY A 123 -7.74 -8.61 14.57
CA GLY A 123 -9.15 -8.23 14.67
C GLY A 123 -9.32 -6.72 14.82
N ALA A 124 -10.30 -6.13 14.14
CA ALA A 124 -10.53 -4.68 14.13
C ALA A 124 -10.70 -4.08 15.53
N ARG A 125 -11.34 -4.81 16.46
CA ARG A 125 -11.55 -4.37 17.85
C ARG A 125 -10.26 -4.15 18.62
N VAL A 126 -9.20 -4.93 18.33
CA VAL A 126 -7.90 -4.78 19.00
C VAL A 126 -7.27 -3.44 18.66
N LEU A 127 -7.34 -3.01 17.39
CA LEU A 127 -6.87 -1.67 17.00
C LEU A 127 -7.74 -0.57 17.61
N SER A 128 -9.06 -0.77 17.68
CA SER A 128 -9.98 0.21 18.27
C SER A 128 -9.63 0.50 19.74
N ASN A 129 -9.44 -0.54 20.55
CA ASN A 129 -9.07 -0.38 21.95
C ASN A 129 -7.73 0.36 22.10
N LEU A 130 -6.74 0.00 21.26
CA LEU A 130 -5.43 0.67 21.29
C LEU A 130 -5.52 2.14 20.89
N LEU A 131 -6.45 2.49 20.00
CA LEU A 131 -6.73 3.87 19.62
C LEU A 131 -7.40 4.67 20.73
N GLU A 132 -8.14 4.05 21.64
CA GLU A 132 -8.70 4.72 22.83
C GLU A 132 -7.60 5.01 23.86
N GLU A 133 -6.66 4.08 24.02
CA GLU A 133 -5.65 4.12 25.07
C GLU A 133 -4.38 4.91 24.69
N SER A 134 -3.95 4.86 23.42
CA SER A 134 -2.64 5.41 22.99
C SER A 134 -2.77 6.61 22.04
N ALA A 135 -2.37 7.79 22.55
CA ALA A 135 -2.24 8.99 21.72
C ALA A 135 -1.23 8.82 20.57
N GLN A 136 -0.18 8.02 20.79
CA GLN A 136 0.81 7.73 19.75
C GLN A 136 0.21 6.89 18.63
N THR A 137 -0.58 5.87 18.96
CA THR A 137 -1.29 5.06 17.97
C THR A 137 -2.29 5.90 17.18
N ARG A 138 -3.03 6.79 17.85
CA ARG A 138 -3.90 7.77 17.17
C ARG A 138 -3.11 8.63 16.19
N GLN A 139 -1.98 9.20 16.62
CA GLN A 139 -1.14 10.01 15.75
C GLN A 139 -0.62 9.22 14.54
N ALA A 140 -0.25 7.95 14.72
CA ALA A 140 0.15 7.07 13.64
C ALA A 140 -0.99 6.84 12.62
N ILE A 141 -2.21 6.58 13.09
CA ILE A 141 -3.38 6.49 12.21
C ILE A 141 -3.64 7.81 11.49
N PHE A 142 -3.58 8.96 12.18
CA PHE A 142 -3.76 10.26 11.53
C PHE A 142 -2.76 10.51 10.40
N ARG A 143 -1.50 10.06 10.54
CA ARG A 143 -0.52 10.12 9.45
C ARG A 143 -0.97 9.26 8.26
N CYS A 144 -1.43 8.03 8.50
CA CYS A 144 -1.97 7.17 7.44
C CYS A 144 -3.22 7.78 6.77
N THR A 145 -4.13 8.39 7.54
CA THR A 145 -5.29 9.12 7.02
C THR A 145 -4.84 10.28 6.11
N HIS A 146 -3.83 11.05 6.50
CA HIS A 146 -3.28 12.12 5.68
C HIS A 146 -2.73 11.61 4.34
N LEU A 147 -2.01 10.48 4.33
CA LEU A 147 -1.52 9.87 3.09
C LEU A 147 -2.69 9.48 2.18
N LEU A 148 -3.71 8.85 2.74
CA LEU A 148 -4.89 8.41 2.00
C LEU A 148 -5.64 9.60 1.40
N MET A 149 -5.84 10.67 2.17
CA MET A 149 -6.46 11.89 1.67
C MET A 149 -5.62 12.53 0.56
N ALA A 150 -4.28 12.53 0.68
CA ALA A 150 -3.40 13.03 -0.36
C ALA A 150 -3.53 12.22 -1.66
N GLN A 151 -3.56 10.89 -1.57
CA GLN A 151 -3.79 9.99 -2.71
C GLN A 151 -5.17 10.25 -3.35
N ALA A 152 -6.24 10.29 -2.55
CA ALA A 152 -7.59 10.52 -3.05
C ALA A 152 -7.72 11.87 -3.78
N LYS A 153 -7.19 12.96 -3.20
CA LYS A 153 -7.15 14.29 -3.83
C LYS A 153 -6.39 14.26 -5.15
N GLN A 154 -5.22 13.61 -5.15
CA GLN A 154 -4.37 13.52 -6.32
C GLN A 154 -5.01 12.69 -7.44
N ILE A 155 -5.63 11.54 -7.13
CA ILE A 155 -6.33 10.71 -8.12
C ILE A 155 -7.54 11.47 -8.70
N SER A 156 -8.33 12.15 -7.85
CA SER A 156 -9.46 12.97 -8.29
C SER A 156 -9.04 14.09 -9.26
N PHE A 157 -7.92 14.77 -8.97
CA PHE A 157 -7.36 15.77 -9.88
C PHE A 157 -6.78 15.13 -11.16
N CYS A 158 -5.97 14.09 -11.01
CA CYS A 158 -5.22 13.45 -12.09
C CYS A 158 -6.15 12.83 -13.14
N SER A 159 -7.21 12.15 -12.70
CA SER A 159 -8.20 11.52 -13.57
C SER A 159 -8.91 12.50 -14.51
N ARG A 160 -9.08 13.77 -14.09
CA ARG A 160 -9.78 14.81 -14.86
C ARG A 160 -8.87 15.66 -15.74
N HIS A 161 -7.63 15.87 -15.32
CA HIS A 161 -6.75 16.88 -15.94
C HIS A 161 -5.57 16.31 -16.72
N HIS A 162 -5.30 15.01 -16.65
CA HIS A 162 -4.20 14.39 -17.38
C HIS A 162 -4.70 13.29 -18.31
N VAL A 163 -4.04 13.15 -19.47
CA VAL A 163 -4.32 12.06 -20.41
C VAL A 163 -3.96 10.71 -19.81
N LEU A 164 -4.71 9.65 -20.16
CA LEU A 164 -4.58 8.32 -19.57
C LEU A 164 -3.15 7.77 -19.62
N LYS A 165 -2.42 7.99 -20.72
CA LYS A 165 -1.01 7.59 -20.86
C LYS A 165 -0.16 8.08 -19.67
N ASN A 166 -0.27 9.35 -19.31
CA ASN A 166 0.51 9.95 -18.23
C ASN A 166 0.05 9.43 -16.86
N GLN A 167 -1.25 9.17 -16.70
CA GLN A 167 -1.79 8.54 -15.49
C GLN A 167 -1.28 7.11 -15.32
N LEU A 168 -1.18 6.36 -16.42
CA LEU A 168 -0.73 4.98 -16.43
C LEU A 168 0.78 4.89 -16.14
N CYS A 169 1.61 5.77 -16.73
CA CYS A 169 3.02 5.90 -16.36
C CYS A 169 3.20 6.21 -14.86
N ARG A 170 2.40 7.15 -14.32
CA ARG A 170 2.37 7.43 -12.87
C ARG A 170 2.01 6.19 -12.06
N TRP A 171 0.98 5.45 -12.46
CA TRP A 171 0.54 4.25 -11.75
C TRP A 171 1.65 3.20 -11.72
N PHE A 172 2.34 2.96 -12.84
CA PHE A 172 3.49 2.05 -12.89
C PHE A 172 4.63 2.46 -11.96
N LEU A 173 4.94 3.75 -11.88
CA LEU A 173 6.00 4.24 -10.99
C LEU A 173 5.62 4.12 -9.51
N LEU A 174 4.36 4.35 -9.16
CA LEU A 174 3.86 4.14 -7.80
C LEU A 174 3.87 2.65 -7.41
N ALA A 175 3.48 1.76 -8.34
CA ALA A 175 3.58 0.32 -8.15
C ALA A 175 5.03 -0.14 -7.97
N TYR A 176 5.96 0.42 -8.75
CA TYR A 176 7.40 0.20 -8.58
C TYR A 176 7.92 0.72 -7.23
N ASP A 177 7.50 1.91 -6.80
CA ASP A 177 7.97 2.49 -5.53
C ASP A 177 7.60 1.64 -4.31
N ARG A 178 6.45 0.97 -4.35
CA ARG A 178 5.99 0.08 -3.28
C ARG A 178 6.60 -1.31 -3.36
N SER A 179 6.70 -1.88 -4.55
CA SER A 179 7.14 -3.27 -4.72
C SER A 179 8.64 -3.44 -4.96
N ARG A 180 9.31 -2.39 -5.45
CA ARG A 180 10.66 -2.42 -6.03
C ARG A 180 10.84 -3.50 -7.10
N SER A 181 9.73 -3.93 -7.72
CA SER A 181 9.71 -4.90 -8.81
C SER A 181 9.45 -4.18 -10.12
N VAL A 182 10.27 -4.48 -11.13
CA VAL A 182 10.04 -4.01 -12.49
C VAL A 182 8.99 -4.84 -13.21
N GLU A 183 8.67 -6.04 -12.72
CA GLU A 183 7.54 -6.82 -13.22
C GLU A 183 6.31 -6.59 -12.32
N ILE A 184 5.20 -6.20 -12.94
CA ILE A 184 3.92 -5.98 -12.28
C ILE A 184 2.92 -7.00 -12.82
N GLN A 185 2.42 -7.86 -11.94
CA GLN A 185 1.34 -8.80 -12.25
C GLN A 185 0.02 -8.02 -12.31
N VAL A 186 -0.42 -7.69 -13.52
CA VAL A 186 -1.63 -6.89 -13.75
C VAL A 186 -2.22 -7.19 -15.12
N THR A 187 -3.54 -7.08 -15.23
CA THR A 187 -4.26 -7.15 -16.51
C THR A 187 -4.77 -5.78 -16.92
N HIS A 188 -5.05 -5.57 -18.22
CA HIS A 188 -5.70 -4.33 -18.67
C HIS A 188 -7.06 -4.12 -18.03
N SER A 189 -7.78 -5.20 -17.71
CA SER A 189 -9.06 -5.10 -17.00
C SER A 189 -8.88 -4.57 -15.58
N MET A 190 -7.85 -5.05 -14.86
CA MET A 190 -7.51 -4.54 -13.53
C MET A 190 -7.09 -3.08 -13.57
N LEU A 191 -6.24 -2.69 -14.53
CA LEU A 191 -5.87 -1.29 -14.73
C LEU A 191 -7.07 -0.40 -15.08
N ALA A 192 -7.98 -0.88 -15.92
CA ALA A 192 -9.20 -0.16 -16.28
C ALA A 192 -10.10 0.05 -15.07
N GLN A 193 -10.25 -1.00 -14.26
CA GLN A 193 -10.98 -0.99 -12.99
C GLN A 193 -10.36 0.00 -11.98
N MET A 194 -9.04 0.02 -11.87
CA MET A 194 -8.31 0.93 -10.97
C MET A 194 -8.38 2.39 -11.44
N LEU A 195 -8.27 2.63 -12.75
CA LEU A 195 -8.24 3.98 -13.33
C LEU A 195 -9.63 4.54 -13.65
N GLY A 196 -10.69 3.76 -13.48
CA GLY A 196 -12.07 4.18 -13.75
C GLY A 196 -12.33 4.47 -15.23
N VAL A 197 -11.70 3.71 -16.14
CA VAL A 197 -11.81 3.89 -17.59
C VAL A 197 -12.19 2.57 -18.27
N ARG A 198 -12.45 2.62 -19.57
CA ARG A 198 -12.72 1.41 -20.35
C ARG A 198 -11.42 0.66 -20.68
N ARG A 199 -11.51 -0.67 -20.82
CA ARG A 199 -10.36 -1.55 -21.07
C ARG A 199 -9.65 -1.23 -22.39
N GLU A 200 -10.40 -0.83 -23.41
CA GLU A 200 -9.85 -0.41 -24.70
C GLU A 200 -8.94 0.81 -24.54
N THR A 201 -9.32 1.78 -23.71
CA THR A 201 -8.52 2.99 -23.49
C THR A 201 -7.19 2.65 -22.81
N VAL A 202 -7.19 1.70 -21.86
CA VAL A 202 -5.94 1.17 -21.27
C VAL A 202 -5.10 0.45 -22.32
N THR A 203 -5.73 -0.33 -23.19
CA THR A 203 -5.02 -1.09 -24.22
C THR A 203 -4.31 -0.17 -25.21
N ASP A 204 -4.99 0.90 -25.64
CA ASP A 204 -4.40 1.91 -26.52
C ASP A 204 -3.24 2.64 -25.83
N ALA A 205 -3.47 3.13 -24.61
CA ALA A 205 -2.44 3.85 -23.84
C ALA A 205 -1.22 2.97 -23.55
N ALA A 206 -1.41 1.72 -23.11
CA ALA A 206 -0.33 0.78 -22.86
C ALA A 206 0.41 0.42 -24.16
N GLY A 207 -0.32 0.28 -25.26
CA GLY A 207 0.25 0.09 -26.60
C GLY A 207 1.19 1.23 -27.00
N ASP A 208 0.78 2.48 -26.76
CA ASP A 208 1.62 3.65 -27.07
C ASP A 208 2.85 3.75 -26.16
N ILE A 209 2.72 3.45 -24.87
CA ILE A 209 3.85 3.38 -23.94
C ILE A 209 4.84 2.28 -24.37
N GLN A 210 4.34 1.14 -24.85
CA GLN A 210 5.18 0.06 -25.38
C GLN A 210 5.89 0.44 -26.68
N LYS A 211 5.23 1.15 -27.60
CA LYS A 211 5.88 1.65 -28.84
C LYS A 211 7.03 2.61 -28.55
N MET A 212 6.94 3.35 -27.43
CA MET A 212 8.03 4.21 -26.93
C MET A 212 9.17 3.42 -26.28
N GLY A 213 9.05 2.09 -26.15
CA GLY A 213 10.06 1.23 -25.53
C GLY A 213 10.08 1.26 -24.01
N LEU A 214 9.08 1.87 -23.37
CA LEU A 214 9.07 2.10 -21.92
C LEU A 214 8.59 0.90 -21.10
N ILE A 215 7.74 0.05 -21.71
CA ILE A 215 7.23 -1.19 -21.11
C ILE A 215 7.28 -2.35 -22.11
N ARG A 216 7.21 -3.57 -21.59
CA ARG A 216 6.87 -4.79 -22.34
C ARG A 216 5.66 -5.45 -21.72
N GLN A 217 4.71 -5.87 -22.55
CA GLN A 217 3.47 -6.49 -22.09
C GLN A 217 3.47 -7.99 -22.39
N TYR A 218 3.02 -8.76 -21.41
CA TYR A 218 2.77 -10.19 -21.50
C TYR A 218 1.35 -10.49 -21.01
N ARG A 219 0.93 -11.75 -21.11
CA ARG A 219 -0.35 -12.16 -20.53
C ARG A 219 -0.30 -11.97 -19.01
N SER A 220 -1.17 -11.11 -18.49
CA SER A 220 -1.31 -10.81 -17.05
C SER A 220 -0.08 -10.20 -16.38
N SER A 221 0.88 -9.68 -17.14
CA SER A 221 2.11 -9.08 -16.61
C SER A 221 2.58 -7.94 -17.49
N ILE A 222 3.10 -6.87 -16.88
CA ILE A 222 3.75 -5.75 -17.54
C ILE A 222 5.15 -5.57 -16.91
N ILE A 223 6.19 -5.55 -17.76
CA ILE A 223 7.56 -5.28 -17.36
C ILE A 223 7.91 -3.83 -17.67
N LEU A 224 8.37 -3.09 -16.66
CA LEU A 224 8.88 -1.73 -16.77
C LEU A 224 10.32 -1.78 -17.30
N VAL A 225 10.55 -1.25 -18.50
CA VAL A 225 11.85 -1.33 -19.19
C VAL A 225 12.69 -0.09 -18.92
N ASP A 226 12.07 1.09 -18.92
CA ASP A 226 12.74 2.37 -18.77
C ASP A 226 12.01 3.22 -17.71
N LEU A 227 12.46 3.13 -16.46
CA LEU A 227 11.91 3.90 -15.34
C LEU A 227 12.10 5.42 -15.52
N PRO A 228 13.29 5.93 -15.91
CA PRO A 228 13.45 7.34 -16.25
C PRO A 228 12.50 7.81 -17.38
N GLY A 229 12.35 7.01 -18.43
CA GLY A 229 11.44 7.33 -19.54
C GLY A 229 9.97 7.33 -19.12
N LEU A 230 9.56 6.39 -18.26
CA LEU A 230 8.24 6.39 -17.62
C LEU A 230 8.02 7.65 -16.77
N ASP A 231 9.01 8.07 -15.99
CA ASP A 231 8.94 9.27 -15.16
C ASP A 231 8.80 10.53 -16.02
N ALA A 232 9.57 10.62 -17.11
CA ALA A 232 9.48 11.71 -18.09
C ALA A 232 8.12 11.78 -18.81
N GLN A 233 7.41 10.66 -18.98
CA GLN A 233 6.05 10.62 -19.52
C GLN A 233 4.96 10.72 -18.45
N SER A 234 5.30 10.59 -17.18
CA SER A 234 4.34 10.64 -16.08
C SER A 234 3.87 12.07 -15.85
N CYS A 235 2.65 12.23 -15.32
CA CYS A 235 2.24 13.54 -14.81
C CYS A 235 2.96 13.84 -13.48
N GLY A 236 3.20 15.13 -13.20
CA GLY A 236 3.86 15.58 -11.97
C GLY A 236 3.18 15.15 -10.65
N CYS A 237 1.95 14.62 -10.73
CA CYS A 237 1.27 13.99 -9.62
C CYS A 237 2.09 12.86 -8.96
N HIS A 238 2.91 12.11 -9.72
CA HIS A 238 3.78 11.06 -9.16
C HIS A 238 4.68 11.60 -8.04
N ALA A 239 5.39 12.70 -8.30
CA ALA A 239 6.30 13.33 -7.35
C ALA A 239 5.59 13.82 -6.08
N ILE A 240 4.36 14.34 -6.21
CA ILE A 240 3.56 14.81 -5.08
C ILE A 240 3.33 13.69 -4.07
N ILE A 241 2.86 12.51 -4.52
CA ILE A 241 2.57 11.40 -3.60
C ILE A 241 3.85 10.81 -3.02
N ARG A 242 4.91 10.70 -3.81
CA ARG A 242 6.21 10.24 -3.32
C ARG A 242 6.72 11.15 -2.19
N GLU A 243 6.55 12.45 -2.31
CA GLU A 243 6.96 13.41 -1.29
C GLU A 243 6.09 13.31 -0.03
N GLU A 244 4.77 13.17 -0.17
CA GLU A 244 3.88 12.92 0.99
C GLU A 244 4.22 11.61 1.71
N MET A 245 4.54 10.55 0.97
CA MET A 245 5.00 9.28 1.56
C MET A 245 6.30 9.48 2.36
N LYS A 246 7.27 10.25 1.84
CA LYS A 246 8.52 10.54 2.55
C LYS A 246 8.28 11.32 3.84
N LYS A 247 7.46 12.37 3.81
CA LYS A 247 7.13 13.18 4.99
C LYS A 247 6.54 12.32 6.12
N ILE A 248 5.66 11.41 5.76
CA ILE A 248 4.99 10.51 6.72
C ILE A 248 5.97 9.49 7.32
N GLN A 249 6.94 9.05 6.54
CA GLN A 249 7.99 8.11 6.98
C GLN A 249 9.10 8.78 7.78
N ALA A 250 9.38 10.05 7.53
CA ALA A 250 10.39 10.83 8.24
C ALA A 250 9.90 11.39 9.59
N ALA A 251 8.59 11.33 9.87
CA ALA A 251 8.04 11.77 11.15
C ALA A 251 8.67 10.95 12.30
N PRO A 252 9.27 11.60 13.32
CA PRO A 252 9.98 10.90 14.37
C PRO A 252 9.04 9.93 15.09
N THR A 253 9.54 8.70 15.31
CA THR A 253 8.98 7.82 16.33
C THR A 253 9.13 8.57 17.64
N SER A 254 8.03 9.00 18.26
CA SER A 254 8.09 9.67 19.55
C SER A 254 8.72 8.69 20.54
N ALA A 255 10.00 8.90 20.82
CA ALA A 255 10.66 8.22 21.91
C ALA A 255 9.85 8.49 23.19
N SER A 256 9.61 7.41 23.94
CA SER A 256 8.96 7.41 25.25
C SER A 256 9.39 8.62 26.07
N GLY A 257 8.42 9.30 26.67
CA GLY A 257 8.64 10.51 27.45
C GLY A 257 9.74 10.32 28.49
N THR A 258 10.78 11.14 28.40
CA THR A 258 11.56 11.52 29.57
C THR A 258 10.70 12.54 30.32
N LEU A 259 9.99 12.08 31.35
CA LEU A 259 9.68 12.93 32.50
C LEU A 259 11.01 13.31 33.13
N THR A 260 11.66 14.35 32.60
CA THR A 260 12.75 15.00 33.31
C THR A 260 12.12 15.90 34.34
N GLU A 261 12.22 15.43 35.58
CA GLU A 261 11.96 16.07 36.86
C GLU A 261 11.84 17.61 36.81
N LEU A 262 10.68 18.09 37.27
CA LEU A 262 10.62 19.32 38.05
C LEU A 262 11.57 19.17 39.24
N ARG A 263 12.74 19.81 39.17
CA ARG A 263 13.56 20.11 40.35
C ARG A 263 13.69 21.62 40.50
N SER A 264 13.23 22.04 41.68
CA SER A 264 13.48 23.29 42.43
C SER A 264 13.04 24.59 41.80
#